data_AF-A0A836RCA0-F1
#
_entry.id   AF-A0A836RCA0-F1
#
_cell.length_a   1.000
_cell.length_b   1.000
_cell.length_c   1.000
_cell.angle_alpha   90.00
_cell.angle_beta   90.00
_cell.angle_gamma   90.00
#
_symmetry.space_group_name_H-M   'P 1'
#
loop_
_entity.id
_entity.type
_entity.pdbx_description
1 polymer ?
#
loop_
_entity_poly.entity_id
_entity_poly.type
_entity_poly.pdbx_seq_one_letter_code
_entity_poly.pdbx_strand_id
1 'polypeptide(L)'
;MSNLKKRTFFLKSAHLDDIRLFSTRWVLSYLKGPLKRDEIASLMKEQKVLQNTEIESITEPREKNEKFESIQNIDVSIPQYYEPDPTLEHNYLATLMAKTKVHFYNQSKGIDEAHTLWLSLDLPSTLQNIRWEEARELDIDFENFPHTKPSKAKFQALPSLVLNDKGLKKASKELKENLYRNQSLELQRCISPKLESKVGESSSDFIVRLQDLLSDKKETEIEKLQVRYAKKEKVFTTRLSRANERVEKESSDSTSSMIEAGIAVIGALFGRSTPTKIGRAFKKSSNILKERGDMSRAEERVAQIHEDIEALEYELEDKIDVLNEKYNAENCEIEDFTIKPRRTDIEVEACAIVWRIV
;
A
#
# COMPACT_ATOMS: atom_id res chain seq x y z
N MET A 1 -44.80 -12.16 -13.22
CA MET A 1 -43.60 -13.01 -13.01
C MET A 1 -43.73 -13.90 -11.76
N SER A 2 -44.94 -14.26 -11.33
CA SER A 2 -45.22 -14.88 -10.02
C SER A 2 -45.42 -16.40 -10.05
N ASN A 3 -45.11 -17.08 -11.17
CA ASN A 3 -45.40 -18.51 -11.36
C ASN A 3 -44.21 -19.33 -11.90
N LEU A 4 -42.97 -18.96 -11.53
CA LEU A 4 -41.77 -19.74 -11.88
C LEU A 4 -41.55 -20.89 -10.91
N LYS A 5 -41.28 -22.09 -11.44
CA LYS A 5 -40.96 -23.28 -10.63
C LYS A 5 -39.66 -23.07 -9.85
N LYS A 6 -39.55 -23.68 -8.67
CA LYS A 6 -38.34 -23.61 -7.81
C LYS A 6 -37.08 -24.00 -8.60
N ARG A 7 -35.99 -23.24 -8.40
CA ARG A 7 -34.67 -23.40 -9.08
C ARG A 7 -34.68 -23.14 -10.59
N THR A 8 -35.57 -22.27 -11.04
CA THR A 8 -35.56 -21.75 -12.42
C THR A 8 -35.03 -20.32 -12.40
N PHE A 9 -34.02 -20.05 -13.21
CA PHE A 9 -33.30 -18.77 -13.27
C PHE A 9 -33.50 -18.09 -14.61
N PHE A 10 -33.48 -16.77 -14.57
CA PHE A 10 -33.63 -15.89 -15.71
C PHE A 10 -32.26 -15.35 -16.09
N LEU A 11 -31.80 -15.61 -17.32
CA LEU A 11 -30.56 -15.06 -17.85
C LEU A 11 -30.88 -14.02 -18.92
N LYS A 12 -30.49 -12.78 -18.64
CA LYS A 12 -30.41 -11.70 -19.62
C LYS A 12 -28.95 -11.28 -19.72
N SER A 13 -28.33 -11.55 -20.85
CA SER A 13 -26.94 -11.19 -21.13
C SER A 13 -26.91 -10.04 -22.12
N ALA A 14 -25.96 -9.12 -21.97
CA ALA A 14 -25.72 -8.04 -22.94
C ALA A 14 -25.24 -8.56 -24.30
N HIS A 15 -24.85 -9.84 -24.38
CA HIS A 15 -24.35 -10.50 -25.59
C HIS A 15 -25.38 -11.43 -26.26
N LEU A 16 -26.62 -11.46 -25.76
CA LEU A 16 -27.69 -12.29 -26.31
C LEU A 16 -28.97 -11.47 -26.42
N ASP A 17 -29.56 -11.42 -27.61
CA ASP A 17 -30.75 -10.61 -27.89
C ASP A 17 -32.03 -11.20 -27.28
N ASP A 18 -32.02 -12.49 -26.93
CA ASP A 18 -33.16 -13.19 -26.34
C ASP A 18 -32.94 -13.64 -24.89
N ILE A 19 -34.03 -13.58 -24.13
CA ILE A 19 -34.10 -13.99 -22.73
C ILE A 19 -34.16 -15.52 -22.63
N ARG A 20 -33.34 -16.12 -21.77
CA ARG A 20 -33.33 -17.56 -21.54
C ARG A 20 -33.67 -17.93 -20.10
N LEU A 21 -34.48 -18.99 -19.97
CA LEU A 21 -34.77 -19.64 -18.70
C LEU A 21 -33.96 -20.93 -18.59
N PHE A 22 -33.32 -21.16 -17.46
CA PHE A 22 -32.58 -22.40 -17.20
C PHE A 22 -32.80 -22.89 -15.76
N SER A 23 -32.69 -24.20 -15.55
CA SER A 23 -32.87 -24.82 -14.23
C SER A 23 -31.62 -25.54 -13.80
N THR A 24 -31.28 -25.48 -12.51
CA THR A 24 -30.10 -26.18 -11.97
C THR A 24 -30.47 -27.05 -10.77
N ARG A 25 -29.72 -28.14 -10.57
CA ARG A 25 -29.91 -29.01 -9.40
C ARG A 25 -29.22 -28.46 -8.15
N TRP A 26 -28.12 -27.74 -8.30
CA TRP A 26 -27.32 -27.16 -7.23
C TRP A 26 -27.06 -25.68 -7.52
N VAL A 27 -27.14 -24.83 -6.49
CA VAL A 27 -26.81 -23.39 -6.55
C VAL A 27 -26.10 -23.02 -5.25
N LEU A 28 -24.92 -22.42 -5.38
CA LEU A 28 -24.21 -21.76 -4.29
C LEU A 28 -24.45 -20.25 -4.45
N SER A 29 -25.08 -19.63 -3.46
CA SER A 29 -25.25 -18.17 -3.42
C SER A 29 -23.98 -17.56 -2.85
N TYR A 30 -23.00 -17.26 -3.71
CA TYR A 30 -21.72 -16.71 -3.27
C TYR A 30 -21.82 -15.25 -2.79
N LEU A 31 -22.89 -14.57 -3.20
CA LEU A 31 -23.28 -13.26 -2.69
C LEU A 31 -24.78 -13.34 -2.39
N LYS A 32 -25.17 -12.92 -1.19
CA LYS A 32 -26.59 -12.75 -0.84
C LYS A 32 -27.16 -11.75 -1.84
N GLY A 33 -28.28 -12.08 -2.49
CA GLY A 33 -28.94 -11.19 -3.45
C GLY A 33 -29.30 -9.82 -2.84
N PRO A 34 -29.96 -8.91 -3.60
CA PRO A 34 -30.24 -7.55 -3.12
C PRO A 34 -30.87 -7.59 -1.73
N LEU A 35 -30.21 -6.93 -0.78
CA LEU A 35 -30.56 -6.97 0.64
C LEU A 35 -32.03 -6.57 0.83
N LYS A 36 -32.76 -7.36 1.61
CA LYS A 36 -34.14 -6.98 1.97
C LYS A 36 -34.10 -5.79 2.92
N ARG A 37 -35.19 -5.01 2.95
CA ARG A 37 -35.30 -3.80 3.79
C ARG A 37 -34.85 -4.01 5.24
N ASP A 38 -35.20 -5.14 5.84
CA ASP A 38 -34.86 -5.45 7.24
C ASP A 38 -33.37 -5.77 7.41
N GLU A 39 -32.73 -6.32 6.38
CA GLU A 39 -31.31 -6.64 6.37
C GLU A 39 -30.47 -5.38 6.12
N ILE A 40 -30.96 -4.46 5.27
CA ILE A 40 -30.40 -3.11 5.13
C ILE A 40 -30.50 -2.37 6.47
N ALA A 41 -31.64 -2.45 7.16
CA ALA A 41 -31.80 -1.82 8.47
C ALA A 41 -30.84 -2.39 9.52
N SER A 42 -30.56 -3.69 9.47
CA SER A 42 -29.59 -4.33 10.37
C SER A 42 -28.15 -3.94 10.03
N LEU A 43 -27.79 -3.84 8.74
CA LEU A 43 -26.46 -3.43 8.29
C LEU A 43 -26.20 -1.94 8.61
N MET A 44 -27.20 -1.10 8.37
CA MET A 44 -27.15 0.33 8.67
C MET A 44 -27.27 0.63 10.17
N LYS A 45 -27.42 -0.36 11.04
CA LYS A 45 -27.59 -0.13 12.48
C LYS A 45 -26.30 0.41 13.10
N GLU A 46 -25.15 -0.16 12.77
CA GLU A 46 -23.85 0.34 13.22
C GLU A 46 -23.51 1.69 12.59
N GLN A 47 -23.81 1.86 11.29
CA GLN A 47 -23.60 3.13 10.60
C GLN A 47 -24.51 4.25 11.13
N LYS A 48 -25.76 3.95 11.51
CA LYS A 48 -26.66 4.90 12.19
C LYS A 48 -26.25 5.17 13.63
N VAL A 49 -25.65 4.20 14.32
CA VAL A 49 -25.08 4.44 15.66
C VAL A 49 -23.87 5.36 15.53
N LEU A 50 -22.95 5.11 14.59
CA LEU A 50 -21.83 6.01 14.29
C LEU A 50 -22.29 7.40 13.85
N GLN A 51 -23.32 7.48 13.00
CA GLN A 51 -23.89 8.75 12.54
C GLN A 51 -24.67 9.46 13.66
N ASN A 52 -25.37 8.74 14.54
CA ASN A 52 -25.98 9.31 15.74
C ASN A 52 -24.93 9.68 16.79
N THR A 53 -23.80 8.99 16.88
CA THR A 53 -22.69 9.36 17.75
C THR A 53 -21.94 10.56 17.17
N GLU A 54 -21.81 10.70 15.85
CA GLU A 54 -21.34 11.92 15.19
C GLU A 54 -22.34 13.07 15.39
N ILE A 55 -23.65 12.83 15.25
CA ILE A 55 -24.70 13.83 15.53
C ILE A 55 -24.75 14.17 17.02
N GLU A 56 -24.57 13.22 17.94
CA GLU A 56 -24.47 13.47 19.39
C GLU A 56 -23.13 14.12 19.78
N SER A 57 -22.04 13.90 19.03
CA SER A 57 -20.77 14.62 19.18
C SER A 57 -20.85 16.03 18.60
N ILE A 58 -21.70 16.25 17.59
CA ILE A 58 -22.07 17.59 17.07
C ILE A 58 -23.09 18.27 18.02
N THR A 59 -23.83 17.48 18.80
CA THR A 59 -24.88 17.94 19.73
C THR A 59 -24.56 17.55 21.17
N GLU A 60 -23.33 17.80 21.62
CA GLU A 60 -23.13 18.00 23.06
C GLU A 60 -23.98 19.20 23.49
N PRO A 61 -24.51 19.22 24.73
CA PRO A 61 -25.32 20.34 25.19
C PRO A 61 -24.43 21.58 25.31
N ARG A 62 -24.34 22.35 24.22
CA ARG A 62 -23.73 23.69 24.14
C ARG A 62 -24.25 24.49 25.35
N GLU A 63 -23.34 24.85 26.23
CA GLU A 63 -23.64 25.62 27.43
C GLU A 63 -24.44 26.87 27.04
N LYS A 64 -25.69 26.93 27.50
CA LYS A 64 -26.67 28.00 27.22
C LYS A 64 -26.31 29.36 27.86
N ASN A 65 -25.04 29.65 28.09
CA ASN A 65 -24.58 30.86 28.80
C ASN A 65 -23.63 31.74 27.97
N GLU A 66 -23.70 31.70 26.65
CA GLU A 66 -22.98 32.66 25.83
C GLU A 66 -23.78 33.96 25.69
N LYS A 67 -23.21 35.06 26.21
CA LYS A 67 -23.80 36.39 26.05
C LYS A 67 -23.55 36.86 24.61
N PHE A 68 -24.62 36.89 23.82
CA PHE A 68 -24.59 37.49 22.49
C PHE A 68 -24.72 39.02 22.60
N GLU A 69 -23.68 39.73 22.19
CA GLU A 69 -23.60 41.19 22.25
C GLU A 69 -23.66 41.78 20.83
N SER A 70 -24.26 42.98 20.70
CA SER A 70 -24.45 43.64 19.40
C SER A 70 -23.22 44.44 18.94
N ILE A 71 -22.35 44.84 19.89
CA ILE A 71 -21.24 45.77 19.68
C ILE A 71 -20.03 45.30 20.49
N GLN A 72 -18.97 44.90 19.80
CA GLN A 72 -17.63 44.74 20.35
C GLN A 72 -16.66 45.56 19.49
N ASN A 73 -15.71 46.24 20.13
CA ASN A 73 -14.71 47.03 19.43
C ASN A 73 -13.56 46.12 19.01
N ILE A 74 -13.58 45.67 17.75
CA ILE A 74 -12.54 44.83 17.15
C ILE A 74 -11.60 45.74 16.37
N ASP A 75 -10.29 45.54 16.54
CA ASP A 75 -9.29 46.30 15.80
C ASP A 75 -9.43 46.06 14.29
N VAL A 76 -9.34 47.13 13.48
CA VAL A 76 -9.52 47.10 12.02
C VAL A 76 -8.52 46.16 11.34
N SER A 77 -7.37 45.90 11.96
CA SER A 77 -6.36 44.98 11.43
C SER A 77 -6.78 43.51 11.49
N ILE A 78 -7.81 43.15 12.27
CA ILE A 78 -8.28 41.76 12.39
C ILE A 78 -9.30 41.49 11.26
N PRO A 79 -8.98 40.63 10.29
CA PRO A 79 -9.91 40.28 9.23
C PRO A 79 -11.13 39.55 9.79
N GLN A 80 -12.31 39.88 9.27
CA GLN A 80 -13.58 39.30 9.68
C GLN A 80 -14.36 38.79 8.47
N TYR A 81 -14.96 37.62 8.65
CA TYR A 81 -15.81 36.96 7.67
C TYR A 81 -17.09 36.48 8.34
N TYR A 82 -18.19 36.45 7.59
CA TYR A 82 -19.52 36.12 8.11
C TYR A 82 -20.14 35.00 7.30
N GLU A 83 -20.36 33.83 7.92
CA GLU A 83 -21.02 32.69 7.27
C GLU A 83 -22.44 33.10 6.82
N PRO A 84 -22.84 32.83 5.57
CA PRO A 84 -24.19 33.11 5.12
C PRO A 84 -25.22 32.36 5.97
N ASP A 85 -26.20 33.09 6.51
CA ASP A 85 -27.25 32.54 7.37
C ASP A 85 -28.55 32.30 6.58
N PRO A 86 -28.86 31.04 6.19
CA PRO A 86 -30.12 30.71 5.55
C PRO A 86 -31.30 30.63 6.53
N THR A 87 -31.06 30.49 7.84
CA THR A 87 -32.11 30.34 8.86
C THR A 87 -32.65 31.69 9.33
N LEU A 88 -31.91 32.78 9.08
CA LEU A 88 -32.24 34.15 9.45
C LEU A 88 -32.38 34.33 10.97
N GLU A 89 -31.71 33.48 11.76
CA GLU A 89 -31.65 33.62 13.22
C GLU A 89 -30.66 34.71 13.65
N HIS A 90 -29.67 35.02 12.78
CA HIS A 90 -28.65 36.05 12.92
C HIS A 90 -27.84 35.96 14.23
N ASN A 91 -27.68 34.76 14.79
CA ASN A 91 -26.82 34.49 15.95
C ASN A 91 -25.53 33.84 15.46
N TYR A 92 -24.40 34.46 15.80
CA TYR A 92 -23.10 34.07 15.31
C TYR A 92 -22.12 33.71 16.43
N LEU A 93 -21.47 32.56 16.29
CA LEU A 93 -20.37 32.11 17.12
C LEU A 93 -19.04 32.61 16.55
N ALA A 94 -18.13 32.95 17.45
CA ALA A 94 -16.78 33.34 17.12
C ALA A 94 -15.93 32.09 16.88
N THR A 95 -15.31 32.01 15.70
CA THR A 95 -14.27 31.02 15.41
C THR A 95 -13.03 31.72 14.88
N LEU A 96 -11.86 31.19 15.23
CA LEU A 96 -10.60 31.57 14.65
C LEU A 96 -10.32 30.60 13.50
N MET A 97 -10.27 31.10 12.28
CA MET A 97 -9.95 30.27 11.12
C MET A 97 -8.64 30.70 10.47
N ALA A 98 -7.94 29.73 9.90
CA ALA A 98 -6.69 29.97 9.19
C ALA A 98 -6.58 29.09 7.96
N LYS A 99 -6.07 29.67 6.87
CA LYS A 99 -5.68 28.96 5.66
C LYS A 99 -4.18 28.90 5.63
N THR A 100 -3.64 27.69 5.55
CA THR A 100 -2.21 27.46 5.67
C THR A 100 -1.72 26.53 4.58
N LYS A 101 -0.50 26.77 4.13
CA LYS A 101 0.20 25.93 3.18
C LYS A 101 1.43 25.35 3.86
N VAL A 102 1.49 24.03 3.93
CA VAL A 102 2.60 23.28 4.52
C VAL A 102 3.33 22.57 3.40
N HIS A 103 4.60 22.89 3.21
CA HIS A 103 5.41 22.34 2.15
C HIS A 103 6.46 21.36 2.70
N PHE A 104 6.49 20.17 2.11
CA PHE A 104 7.42 19.10 2.41
C PHE A 104 8.44 18.99 1.28
N TYR A 105 9.70 19.33 1.58
CA TYR A 105 10.77 19.30 0.61
C TYR A 105 11.91 18.39 1.06
N ASN A 106 12.32 17.45 0.20
CA ASN A 106 13.54 16.68 0.38
C ASN A 106 14.16 16.32 -0.98
N GLN A 107 15.20 17.06 -1.37
CA GLN A 107 15.90 16.87 -2.64
C GLN A 107 16.49 15.47 -2.82
N SER A 108 17.08 14.91 -1.76
CA SER A 108 17.73 13.58 -1.83
C SER A 108 16.73 12.46 -2.11
N LYS A 109 15.47 12.65 -1.74
CA LYS A 109 14.35 11.72 -1.93
C LYS A 109 13.44 12.14 -3.08
N GLY A 110 13.71 13.26 -3.75
CA GLY A 110 12.87 13.79 -4.84
C GLY A 110 11.47 14.21 -4.39
N ILE A 111 11.32 14.67 -3.15
CA ILE A 111 10.02 15.05 -2.57
C ILE A 111 9.86 16.57 -2.64
N ASP A 112 8.74 17.00 -3.22
CA ASP A 112 8.33 18.39 -3.40
C ASP A 112 6.80 18.46 -3.35
N GLU A 113 6.24 18.40 -2.14
CA GLU A 113 4.79 18.27 -1.91
C GLU A 113 4.25 19.45 -1.10
N ALA A 114 3.07 19.96 -1.45
CA ALA A 114 2.42 21.05 -0.72
C ALA A 114 0.99 20.69 -0.31
N HIS A 115 0.71 20.75 0.99
CA HIS A 115 -0.63 20.56 1.53
C HIS A 115 -1.24 21.91 1.91
N THR A 116 -2.49 22.14 1.52
CA THR A 116 -3.27 23.30 1.97
C THR A 116 -4.25 22.82 3.02
N LEU A 117 -4.26 23.47 4.19
CA LEU A 117 -5.13 23.13 5.31
C LEU A 117 -5.97 24.35 5.68
N TRP A 118 -7.27 24.15 5.89
CA TRP A 118 -8.15 25.14 6.49
C TRP A 118 -8.51 24.70 7.90
N LEU A 119 -8.07 25.46 8.88
CA LEU A 119 -8.22 25.13 10.30
C LEU A 119 -9.26 26.05 10.93
N SER A 120 -10.07 25.49 11.82
CA SER A 120 -11.11 26.18 12.58
C SER A 120 -10.95 25.86 14.07
N LEU A 121 -10.83 26.90 14.88
CA LEU A 121 -10.78 26.81 16.34
C LEU A 121 -11.92 27.63 16.94
N ASP A 122 -12.73 27.00 17.78
CA ASP A 122 -13.83 27.68 18.45
C ASP A 122 -13.27 28.66 19.49
N LEU A 123 -13.85 29.86 19.61
CA LEU A 123 -13.39 30.91 20.51
C LEU A 123 -14.40 31.16 21.64
N PRO A 124 -14.52 30.27 22.64
CA PRO A 124 -15.39 30.51 23.78
C PRO A 124 -14.93 31.75 24.53
N SER A 125 -15.86 32.60 24.98
CA SER A 125 -15.54 33.87 25.66
C SER A 125 -14.60 33.74 26.89
N THR A 126 -14.53 32.55 27.49
CA THR A 126 -13.67 32.22 28.65
C THR A 126 -12.25 31.75 28.28
N LEU A 127 -11.91 31.70 26.99
CA LEU A 127 -10.63 31.17 26.50
C LEU A 127 -9.44 31.97 27.05
N GLN A 128 -8.49 31.25 27.67
CA GLN A 128 -7.29 31.85 28.28
C GLN A 128 -6.05 31.80 27.37
N ASN A 129 -5.96 30.81 26.50
CA ASN A 129 -4.85 30.59 25.57
C ASN A 129 -5.37 29.94 24.27
N ILE A 130 -4.68 30.21 23.16
CA ILE A 130 -4.97 29.57 21.87
C ILE A 130 -4.28 28.19 21.87
N ARG A 131 -5.05 27.14 21.63
CA ARG A 131 -4.57 25.75 21.54
C ARG A 131 -4.88 25.20 20.15
N TRP A 132 -3.97 25.41 19.22
CA TRP A 132 -4.13 24.95 17.83
C TRP A 132 -4.21 23.43 17.71
N GLU A 133 -3.82 22.66 18.74
CA GLU A 133 -4.04 21.21 18.80
C GLU A 133 -5.53 20.83 18.82
N GLU A 134 -6.42 21.73 19.24
CA GLU A 134 -7.88 21.52 19.27
C GLU A 134 -8.57 22.01 17.98
N ALA A 135 -7.81 22.56 17.04
CA ALA A 135 -8.36 23.04 15.78
C ALA A 135 -8.81 21.87 14.90
N ARG A 136 -9.95 22.06 14.24
CA ARG A 136 -10.51 21.11 13.29
C ARG A 136 -10.16 21.53 11.87
N GLU A 137 -9.78 20.56 11.05
CA GLU A 137 -9.65 20.78 9.61
C GLU A 137 -11.04 20.82 8.96
N LEU A 138 -11.28 21.80 8.09
CA LEU A 138 -12.51 21.96 7.35
C LEU A 138 -12.20 21.99 5.86
N ASP A 139 -13.15 21.51 5.04
CA ASP A 139 -13.08 21.64 3.58
C ASP A 139 -13.89 22.85 3.11
N ILE A 140 -13.64 24.00 3.74
CA ILE A 140 -14.36 25.25 3.47
C ILE A 140 -13.34 26.40 3.44
N ASP A 141 -13.22 27.03 2.29
CA ASP A 141 -12.46 28.26 2.16
C ASP A 141 -13.29 29.45 2.66
N PHE A 142 -13.05 29.84 3.91
CA PHE A 142 -13.73 30.95 4.58
C PHE A 142 -13.48 32.30 3.91
N GLU A 143 -12.46 32.44 3.06
CA GLU A 143 -12.23 33.66 2.28
C GLU A 143 -13.37 33.95 1.30
N ASN A 144 -14.18 32.94 0.95
CA ASN A 144 -15.36 33.10 0.11
C ASN A 144 -16.56 33.70 0.86
N PHE A 145 -16.49 33.82 2.19
CA PHE A 145 -17.57 34.39 2.98
C PHE A 145 -17.62 35.92 2.86
N PRO A 146 -18.80 36.54 3.01
CA PRO A 146 -18.91 37.98 3.09
C PRO A 146 -18.01 38.60 4.16
N HIS A 147 -17.32 39.68 3.81
CA HIS A 147 -16.61 40.54 4.77
C HIS A 147 -17.52 41.59 5.42
N THR A 148 -18.75 41.73 4.93
CA THR A 148 -19.69 42.75 5.40
C THR A 148 -20.56 42.18 6.50
N LYS A 149 -20.58 42.86 7.65
CA LYS A 149 -21.40 42.50 8.81
C LYS A 149 -22.90 42.43 8.43
N PRO A 150 -23.59 41.32 8.71
CA PRO A 150 -25.03 41.21 8.50
C PRO A 150 -25.82 42.22 9.35
N SER A 151 -26.91 42.74 8.79
CA SER A 151 -27.81 43.67 9.48
C SER A 151 -28.53 42.94 10.62
N LYS A 152 -28.60 43.54 11.82
CA LYS A 152 -29.27 42.99 13.02
C LYS A 152 -28.64 41.71 13.63
N ALA A 153 -27.44 41.33 13.22
CA ALA A 153 -26.75 40.18 13.79
C ALA A 153 -26.26 40.39 15.22
N LYS A 154 -26.32 39.32 16.01
CA LYS A 154 -25.77 39.22 17.36
C LYS A 154 -24.57 38.29 17.36
N PHE A 155 -23.51 38.71 18.05
CA PHE A 155 -22.21 38.03 17.99
C PHE A 155 -21.79 37.58 19.38
N GLN A 156 -21.21 36.39 19.46
CA GLN A 156 -20.57 35.89 20.68
C GLN A 156 -19.45 36.85 21.14
N ALA A 157 -19.31 37.01 22.45
CA ALA A 157 -18.20 37.75 23.07
C ALA A 157 -16.84 37.13 22.72
N LEU A 158 -15.93 37.92 22.13
CA LEU A 158 -14.58 37.49 21.84
C LEU A 158 -13.71 37.50 23.10
N PRO A 159 -12.80 36.52 23.26
CA PRO A 159 -11.81 36.53 24.32
C PRO A 159 -10.89 37.75 24.24
N SER A 160 -10.50 38.29 25.41
CA SER A 160 -9.60 39.44 25.48
C SER A 160 -8.25 39.20 24.81
N LEU A 161 -7.76 37.95 24.81
CA LEU A 161 -6.52 37.57 24.14
C LEU A 161 -6.59 37.81 22.62
N VAL A 162 -7.73 37.55 21.98
CA VAL A 162 -7.94 37.78 20.54
C VAL A 162 -8.07 39.27 20.26
N LEU A 163 -8.83 40.00 21.08
CA LEU A 163 -9.00 41.45 20.94
C LEU A 163 -7.67 42.23 21.07
N ASN A 164 -6.72 41.70 21.84
CA ASN A 164 -5.41 42.31 22.03
C ASN A 164 -4.37 41.90 20.97
N ASP A 165 -4.63 40.87 20.16
CA ASP A 165 -3.71 40.38 19.12
C ASP A 165 -3.96 41.05 17.77
N LYS A 166 -3.37 42.24 17.59
CA LYS A 166 -3.52 43.03 16.36
C LYS A 166 -3.13 42.23 15.12
N GLY A 167 -4.08 42.11 14.19
CA GLY A 167 -3.93 41.34 12.97
C GLY A 167 -3.64 39.85 13.18
N LEU A 168 -3.98 39.31 14.37
CA LEU A 168 -3.82 37.89 14.71
C LEU A 168 -2.37 37.38 14.54
N LYS A 169 -1.39 38.26 14.78
CA LYS A 169 0.04 37.97 14.58
C LYS A 169 0.55 36.91 15.54
N LYS A 170 0.14 36.99 16.81
CA LYS A 170 0.53 35.99 17.81
C LYS A 170 -0.14 34.65 17.51
N ALA A 171 -1.44 34.65 17.21
CA ALA A 171 -2.18 33.47 16.82
C ALA A 171 -1.56 32.76 15.59
N SER A 172 -1.24 33.53 14.54
CA SER A 172 -0.60 33.00 13.32
C SER A 172 0.79 32.43 13.59
N LYS A 173 1.57 33.06 14.48
CA LYS A 173 2.89 32.56 14.89
C LYS A 173 2.77 31.26 15.69
N GLU A 174 1.83 31.17 16.62
CA GLU A 174 1.55 29.96 17.40
C GLU A 174 1.07 28.82 16.48
N LEU A 175 0.26 29.13 15.47
CA LEU A 175 -0.18 28.16 14.47
C LEU A 175 1.00 27.59 13.68
N LYS A 176 1.88 28.46 13.20
CA LYS A 176 3.09 28.05 12.45
C LYS A 176 4.00 27.14 13.28
N GLU A 177 4.15 27.41 14.58
CA GLU A 177 4.89 26.54 15.49
C GLU A 177 4.18 25.21 15.77
N ASN A 178 2.85 25.20 15.89
CA ASN A 178 2.06 23.99 16.04
C ASN A 178 2.18 23.09 14.79
N LEU A 179 1.99 23.65 13.60
CA LEU A 179 2.15 22.94 12.33
C LEU A 179 3.57 22.37 12.19
N TYR A 180 4.60 23.14 12.54
CA TYR A 180 5.98 22.64 12.50
C TYR A 180 6.24 21.43 13.43
N ARG A 181 5.54 21.37 14.57
CA ARG A 181 5.72 20.28 15.54
C ARG A 181 4.95 19.03 15.16
N ASN A 182 3.72 19.21 14.68
CA ASN A 182 2.72 18.15 14.56
C ASN A 182 2.53 17.66 13.12
N GLN A 183 2.78 18.50 12.10
CA GLN A 183 2.68 18.07 10.71
C GLN A 183 3.91 17.25 10.31
N SER A 184 3.66 16.14 9.64
CA SER A 184 4.68 15.30 9.04
C SER A 184 4.11 14.55 7.85
N LEU A 185 4.94 14.32 6.85
CA LEU A 185 4.63 13.44 5.73
C LEU A 185 5.07 12.01 6.10
N GLU A 186 4.10 11.11 6.20
CA GLU A 186 4.33 9.69 6.52
C GLU A 186 4.65 8.91 5.25
N LEU A 187 5.71 8.11 5.32
CA LEU A 187 6.21 7.30 4.21
C LEU A 187 6.71 5.95 4.76
N GLN A 188 6.86 4.98 3.87
CA GLN A 188 7.32 3.64 4.22
C GLN A 188 8.67 3.36 3.56
N ARG A 189 9.50 2.55 4.19
CA ARG A 189 10.78 2.12 3.61
C ARG A 189 11.08 0.67 3.93
N CYS A 190 11.84 0.06 3.04
CA CYS A 190 12.49 -1.22 3.24
C CYS A 190 14.01 -1.04 3.13
N ILE A 191 14.73 -1.30 4.22
CA ILE A 191 16.19 -1.08 4.32
C ILE A 191 16.96 -1.98 3.35
N SER A 192 16.51 -3.21 3.17
CA SER A 192 17.04 -4.16 2.20
C SER A 192 15.86 -4.69 1.40
N PRO A 193 15.60 -4.14 0.20
CA PRO A 193 16.60 -3.84 -0.82
C PRO A 193 16.91 -2.35 -1.06
N LYS A 194 16.67 -1.46 -0.08
CA LYS A 194 16.73 0.01 -0.18
C LYS A 194 15.67 0.58 -1.12
N LEU A 195 14.42 0.46 -0.70
CA LEU A 195 13.27 1.01 -1.41
C LEU A 195 12.45 1.88 -0.46
N GLU A 196 12.01 3.03 -0.92
CA GLU A 196 11.14 3.95 -0.16
C GLU A 196 9.85 4.15 -0.93
N SER A 197 8.76 4.39 -0.20
CA SER A 197 7.44 4.66 -0.78
C SER A 197 7.39 6.04 -1.43
N LYS A 198 6.47 6.20 -2.37
CA LYS A 198 6.14 7.50 -2.94
C LYS A 198 5.12 8.22 -2.03
N VAL A 199 5.01 9.52 -2.22
CA VAL A 199 3.99 10.35 -1.57
C VAL A 199 2.60 9.84 -1.98
N GLY A 200 1.74 9.56 -1.00
CA GLY A 200 0.39 9.04 -1.21
C GLY A 200 0.31 7.59 -1.73
N GLU A 201 1.44 6.87 -1.81
CA GLU A 201 1.44 5.45 -2.18
C GLU A 201 0.81 4.62 -1.06
N SER A 202 -0.14 3.76 -1.40
CA SER A 202 -0.72 2.84 -0.42
C SER A 202 0.29 1.77 -0.01
N SER A 203 0.15 1.22 1.21
CA SER A 203 1.02 0.14 1.66
C SER A 203 0.96 -1.10 0.75
N SER A 204 -0.20 -1.40 0.16
CA SER A 204 -0.34 -2.50 -0.78
C SER A 204 0.43 -2.23 -2.09
N ASP A 205 0.33 -1.03 -2.65
CA ASP A 205 1.06 -0.66 -3.87
C ASP A 205 2.58 -0.66 -3.64
N PHE A 206 3.01 -0.20 -2.47
CA PHE A 206 4.42 -0.26 -2.07
C PHE A 206 4.95 -1.69 -2.01
N ILE A 207 4.17 -2.62 -1.44
CA ILE A 207 4.53 -4.05 -1.37
C ILE A 207 4.63 -4.66 -2.77
N VAL A 208 3.71 -4.35 -3.68
CA VAL A 208 3.76 -4.84 -5.07
C VAL A 208 5.06 -4.38 -5.74
N ARG A 209 5.39 -3.09 -5.62
CA ARG A 209 6.62 -2.54 -6.19
C ARG A 209 7.88 -3.13 -5.56
N LEU A 210 7.83 -3.45 -4.27
CA LEU A 210 8.91 -4.17 -3.59
C LEU A 210 9.08 -5.59 -4.13
N GLN A 211 7.99 -6.32 -4.34
CA GLN A 211 7.99 -7.67 -4.92
C GLN A 211 8.57 -7.68 -6.34
N ASP A 212 8.19 -6.71 -7.17
CA ASP A 212 8.72 -6.57 -8.53
C ASP A 212 10.23 -6.35 -8.51
N LEU A 213 10.71 -5.41 -7.69
CA LEU A 213 12.13 -5.12 -7.56
C LEU A 213 12.94 -6.32 -7.04
N LEU A 214 12.41 -7.06 -6.07
CA LEU A 214 13.05 -8.27 -5.55
C LEU A 214 13.08 -9.37 -6.61
N SER A 215 12.01 -9.53 -7.38
CA SER A 215 11.93 -10.49 -8.48
C SER A 215 12.94 -10.18 -9.58
N ASP A 216 13.08 -8.92 -9.98
CA ASP A 216 14.08 -8.49 -10.97
C ASP A 216 15.51 -8.77 -10.50
N LYS A 217 15.81 -8.46 -9.22
CA LYS A 217 17.13 -8.74 -8.62
C LYS A 217 17.40 -10.24 -8.53
N LYS A 218 16.38 -11.03 -8.19
CA LYS A 218 16.46 -12.49 -8.13
C LYS A 218 16.78 -13.06 -9.51
N GLU A 219 16.03 -12.65 -10.53
CA GLU A 219 16.22 -13.12 -11.90
C GLU A 219 17.63 -12.79 -12.40
N THR A 220 18.11 -11.58 -12.14
CA THR A 220 19.48 -11.17 -12.49
C THR A 220 20.55 -12.06 -11.85
N GLU A 221 20.38 -12.46 -10.58
CA GLU A 221 21.32 -13.37 -9.90
C GLU A 221 21.19 -14.82 -10.38
N ILE A 222 19.98 -15.27 -10.72
CA ILE A 222 19.73 -16.57 -11.35
C ILE A 222 20.41 -16.64 -12.71
N GLU A 223 20.29 -15.63 -13.57
CA GLU A 223 21.00 -15.57 -14.86
C GLU A 223 22.53 -15.66 -14.67
N LYS A 224 23.09 -14.97 -13.67
CA LYS A 224 24.53 -15.08 -13.34
C LYS A 224 24.91 -16.49 -12.87
N LEU A 225 24.03 -17.19 -12.15
CA LEU A 225 24.24 -18.60 -11.81
C LEU A 225 24.18 -19.46 -13.06
N GLN A 226 23.18 -19.28 -13.93
CA GLN A 226 23.05 -20.01 -15.19
C GLN A 226 24.32 -19.91 -16.04
N VAL A 227 24.84 -18.70 -16.26
CA VAL A 227 26.07 -18.50 -17.05
C VAL A 227 27.28 -19.20 -16.42
N ARG A 228 27.40 -19.17 -15.09
CA ARG A 228 28.50 -19.83 -14.37
C ARG A 228 28.40 -21.35 -14.44
N TYR A 229 27.21 -21.90 -14.25
CA TYR A 229 26.98 -23.34 -14.22
C TYR A 229 26.96 -23.95 -15.63
N ALA A 230 26.49 -23.23 -16.65
CA ALA A 230 26.59 -23.67 -18.04
C ALA A 230 28.04 -23.90 -18.48
N LYS A 231 28.99 -23.08 -18.00
CA LYS A 231 30.42 -23.31 -18.22
C LYS A 231 30.91 -24.60 -17.56
N LYS A 232 30.47 -24.89 -16.33
CA LYS A 232 30.83 -26.13 -15.61
C LYS A 232 30.20 -27.36 -16.26
N GLU A 233 28.92 -27.31 -16.60
CA GLU A 233 28.19 -28.38 -17.30
C GLU A 233 28.86 -28.72 -18.63
N LYS A 234 29.28 -27.70 -19.41
CA LYS A 234 30.03 -27.92 -20.66
C LYS A 234 31.33 -28.70 -20.44
N VAL A 235 32.03 -28.46 -19.34
CA VAL A 235 33.26 -29.20 -19.01
C VAL A 235 32.95 -30.67 -18.71
N PHE A 236 31.94 -30.95 -17.89
CA PHE A 236 31.57 -32.32 -17.54
C PHE A 236 30.98 -33.11 -18.71
N THR A 237 30.10 -32.50 -19.52
CA THR A 237 29.55 -33.11 -20.73
C THR A 237 30.64 -33.44 -21.76
N THR A 238 31.62 -32.55 -21.95
CA THR A 238 32.78 -32.83 -22.81
C THR A 238 33.62 -33.98 -22.28
N ARG A 239 33.82 -34.07 -20.95
CA ARG A 239 34.54 -35.18 -20.32
C ARG A 239 33.79 -36.50 -20.46
N LEU A 240 32.47 -36.48 -20.28
CA LEU A 240 31.59 -37.62 -20.40
C LEU A 240 31.57 -38.18 -21.82
N SER A 241 31.43 -37.32 -22.84
CA SER A 241 31.53 -37.72 -24.25
C SER A 241 32.83 -38.48 -24.52
N ARG A 242 33.98 -37.95 -24.07
CA ARG A 242 35.29 -38.60 -24.23
C ARG A 242 35.43 -39.89 -23.42
N ALA A 243 34.71 -40.03 -22.31
CA ALA A 243 34.71 -41.25 -21.50
C ALA A 243 33.87 -42.33 -22.19
N ASN A 244 32.68 -41.99 -22.68
CA ASN A 244 31.80 -42.88 -23.45
C ASN A 244 32.48 -43.39 -24.73
N GLU A 245 33.16 -42.53 -25.50
CA GLU A 245 33.94 -42.93 -26.68
C GLU A 245 35.03 -43.98 -26.36
N ARG A 246 35.54 -44.02 -25.12
CA ARG A 246 36.49 -45.07 -24.70
C ARG A 246 35.78 -46.35 -24.29
N VAL A 247 34.65 -46.23 -23.59
CA VAL A 247 33.82 -47.40 -23.23
C VAL A 247 33.41 -48.13 -24.51
N GLU A 248 32.90 -47.41 -25.52
CA GLU A 248 32.53 -47.99 -26.83
C GLU A 248 33.67 -48.74 -27.53
N LYS A 249 34.92 -48.27 -27.38
CA LYS A 249 36.10 -48.92 -27.96
C LYS A 249 36.57 -50.14 -27.18
N GLU A 250 36.38 -50.14 -25.86
CA GLU A 250 36.79 -51.23 -24.97
C GLU A 250 35.71 -52.32 -24.85
N SER A 251 34.44 -52.01 -25.15
CA SER A 251 33.33 -52.99 -25.16
C SER A 251 33.07 -53.54 -26.57
N SER A 252 33.51 -54.77 -26.86
CA SER A 252 33.14 -55.49 -28.09
C SER A 252 31.82 -56.27 -27.98
N ASP A 253 31.32 -56.46 -26.77
CA ASP A 253 30.05 -57.13 -26.49
C ASP A 253 28.93 -56.10 -26.39
N SER A 254 27.94 -56.21 -27.29
CA SER A 254 26.78 -55.33 -27.43
C SER A 254 25.74 -55.44 -26.29
N THR A 255 26.15 -55.87 -25.10
CA THR A 255 25.29 -56.14 -23.94
C THR A 255 25.47 -55.15 -22.80
N SER A 256 26.50 -54.28 -22.82
CA SER A 256 26.54 -53.12 -21.94
C SER A 256 25.60 -52.09 -22.53
N SER A 257 24.38 -52.02 -21.99
CA SER A 257 23.39 -51.02 -22.33
C SER A 257 24.04 -49.65 -22.23
N MET A 258 24.43 -49.07 -23.38
CA MET A 258 24.89 -47.69 -23.46
C MET A 258 23.72 -46.83 -23.01
N ILE A 259 23.80 -46.37 -21.76
CA ILE A 259 22.82 -45.44 -21.20
C ILE A 259 23.10 -44.10 -21.88
N GLU A 260 22.50 -43.88 -23.06
CA GLU A 260 22.33 -42.56 -23.66
C GLU A 260 21.35 -41.76 -22.80
N ALA A 261 21.78 -41.38 -21.59
CA ALA A 261 21.09 -40.39 -20.79
C ALA A 261 21.68 -39.02 -21.13
N GLY A 262 20.93 -38.28 -21.96
CA GLY A 262 21.21 -36.87 -22.21
C GLY A 262 21.19 -36.08 -20.90
N ILE A 263 22.35 -35.59 -20.49
CA ILE A 263 22.51 -34.70 -19.34
C ILE A 263 22.10 -33.30 -19.81
N ALA A 264 20.87 -32.92 -19.53
CA ALA A 264 20.37 -31.56 -19.72
C ALA A 264 19.88 -31.03 -18.38
N VAL A 265 20.82 -30.78 -17.47
CA VAL A 265 20.57 -30.40 -16.08
C VAL A 265 19.98 -29.00 -16.00
N ILE A 266 20.63 -28.07 -16.68
CA ILE A 266 20.29 -26.65 -16.61
C ILE A 266 18.98 -26.37 -17.37
N GLY A 267 18.67 -27.17 -18.40
CA GLY A 267 17.43 -27.00 -19.16
C GLY A 267 16.16 -27.25 -18.34
N ALA A 268 16.19 -28.27 -17.47
CA ALA A 268 15.03 -28.71 -16.69
C ALA A 268 14.68 -27.74 -15.54
N LEU A 269 15.68 -27.14 -14.90
CA LEU A 269 15.48 -26.21 -13.78
C LEU A 269 15.02 -24.81 -14.23
N PHE A 270 15.35 -24.38 -15.44
CA PHE A 270 15.13 -23.00 -15.91
C PHE A 270 14.14 -22.89 -17.08
N GLY A 271 13.19 -23.82 -17.19
CA GLY A 271 11.99 -23.63 -18.02
C GLY A 271 12.17 -23.89 -19.53
N ARG A 272 13.28 -24.49 -19.98
CA ARG A 272 13.31 -25.09 -21.33
C ARG A 272 12.61 -26.45 -21.25
N SER A 273 11.43 -26.53 -21.85
CA SER A 273 10.65 -27.77 -21.93
C SER A 273 11.45 -28.91 -22.57
N THR A 274 11.96 -29.82 -21.77
CA THR A 274 12.10 -31.23 -22.12
C THR A 274 11.12 -32.02 -21.26
N PRO A 275 10.14 -32.72 -21.86
CA PRO A 275 9.11 -33.42 -21.12
C PRO A 275 9.65 -34.76 -20.62
N THR A 276 10.60 -34.74 -19.67
CA THR A 276 10.97 -35.99 -19.02
C THR A 276 11.58 -35.75 -17.64
N LYS A 277 10.81 -36.12 -16.61
CA LYS A 277 11.29 -36.39 -15.25
C LYS A 277 12.30 -37.56 -15.30
N ILE A 278 13.54 -37.31 -15.71
CA ILE A 278 14.61 -38.34 -15.77
C ILE A 278 15.57 -38.27 -14.57
N GLY A 279 15.53 -37.22 -13.74
CA GLY A 279 16.51 -37.05 -12.65
C GLY A 279 16.43 -38.07 -11.49
N ARG A 280 15.29 -38.73 -11.24
CA ARG A 280 15.16 -39.68 -10.11
C ARG A 280 15.35 -41.15 -10.46
N ALA A 281 15.60 -41.50 -11.73
CA ALA A 281 15.75 -42.89 -12.16
C ALA A 281 17.19 -43.44 -12.04
N PHE A 282 18.19 -42.59 -11.83
CA PHE A 282 19.61 -43.00 -11.85
C PHE A 282 20.13 -43.60 -10.53
N LYS A 283 19.57 -43.22 -9.37
CA LYS A 283 20.00 -43.75 -8.05
C LYS A 283 19.88 -45.27 -7.91
N LYS A 284 19.04 -45.92 -8.74
CA LYS A 284 18.92 -47.38 -8.78
C LYS A 284 19.86 -48.06 -9.79
N SER A 285 20.38 -47.38 -10.82
CA SER A 285 21.26 -48.04 -11.80
C SER A 285 22.73 -48.06 -11.36
N SER A 286 23.24 -47.02 -10.68
CA SER A 286 24.65 -46.98 -10.26
C SER A 286 24.98 -48.01 -9.18
N ASN A 287 24.05 -48.29 -8.26
CA ASN A 287 24.22 -49.33 -7.24
C ASN A 287 24.17 -50.75 -7.85
N ILE A 288 23.34 -50.97 -8.88
CA ILE A 288 23.26 -52.27 -9.58
C ILE A 288 24.52 -52.52 -10.44
N LEU A 289 25.15 -51.45 -10.94
CA LEU A 289 26.41 -51.52 -11.67
C LEU A 289 27.61 -51.77 -10.75
N LYS A 290 27.62 -51.21 -9.53
CA LYS A 290 28.65 -51.49 -8.50
C LYS A 290 28.54 -52.91 -7.92
N GLU A 291 27.36 -53.55 -7.96
CA GLU A 291 27.14 -54.93 -7.48
C GLU A 291 27.63 -56.02 -8.47
N ARG A 292 27.80 -55.69 -9.76
CA ARG A 292 28.51 -56.55 -10.72
C ARG A 292 30.00 -56.21 -10.64
N GLY A 293 30.76 -56.98 -9.85
CA GLY A 293 32.19 -56.75 -9.59
C GLY A 293 33.17 -56.76 -10.78
N ASP A 294 32.68 -56.67 -12.03
CA ASP A 294 33.45 -56.59 -13.28
C ASP A 294 33.08 -55.31 -14.06
N MET A 295 33.26 -54.15 -13.45
CA MET A 295 33.19 -52.88 -14.18
C MET A 295 34.56 -52.56 -14.78
N SER A 296 34.60 -52.17 -16.05
CA SER A 296 35.88 -51.74 -16.66
C SER A 296 36.33 -50.39 -16.08
N ARG A 297 37.64 -50.10 -16.11
CA ARG A 297 38.18 -48.78 -15.72
C ARG A 297 37.60 -47.62 -16.55
N ALA A 298 37.07 -47.88 -17.74
CA ALA A 298 36.39 -46.87 -18.55
C ALA A 298 34.98 -46.59 -18.03
N GLU A 299 34.24 -47.63 -17.65
CA GLU A 299 32.90 -47.51 -17.05
C GLU A 299 32.94 -46.86 -15.66
N GLU A 300 33.93 -47.16 -14.82
CA GLU A 300 34.12 -46.50 -13.52
C GLU A 300 34.30 -44.98 -13.68
N ARG A 301 35.03 -44.55 -14.71
CA ARG A 301 35.22 -43.14 -15.03
C ARG A 301 33.92 -42.47 -15.47
N VAL A 302 33.09 -43.16 -16.25
CA VAL A 302 31.76 -42.65 -16.64
C VAL A 302 30.88 -42.49 -15.40
N ALA A 303 30.85 -43.49 -14.51
CA ALA A 303 30.11 -43.43 -13.26
C ALA A 303 30.56 -42.25 -12.38
N GLN A 304 31.87 -42.02 -12.24
CA GLN A 304 32.39 -40.88 -11.48
C GLN A 304 31.97 -39.53 -12.08
N ILE A 305 32.02 -39.38 -13.42
CA ILE A 305 31.60 -38.13 -14.08
C ILE A 305 30.10 -37.90 -13.89
N HIS A 306 29.28 -38.96 -13.87
CA HIS A 306 27.87 -38.84 -13.55
C HIS A 306 27.63 -38.40 -12.10
N GLU A 307 28.37 -38.96 -11.12
CA GLU A 307 28.31 -38.51 -9.73
C GLU A 307 28.71 -37.02 -9.59
N ASP A 308 29.75 -36.59 -10.31
CA ASP A 308 30.18 -35.18 -10.33
C ASP A 308 29.11 -34.24 -10.93
N ILE A 309 28.38 -34.71 -11.96
CA ILE A 309 27.26 -33.98 -12.56
C ILE A 309 26.10 -33.88 -11.56
N GLU A 310 25.71 -34.98 -10.92
CA GLU A 310 24.64 -35.01 -9.91
C GLU A 310 24.94 -34.04 -8.76
N ALA A 311 26.19 -34.04 -8.27
CA ALA A 311 26.64 -33.10 -7.25
C ALA A 311 26.55 -31.63 -7.70
N LEU A 312 26.83 -31.36 -8.98
CA LEU A 312 26.70 -30.02 -9.55
C LEU A 312 25.24 -29.56 -9.63
N GLU A 313 24.29 -30.47 -9.89
CA GLU A 313 22.86 -30.16 -9.90
C GLU A 313 22.38 -29.77 -8.50
N TYR A 314 22.71 -30.56 -7.48
CA TYR A 314 22.36 -30.24 -6.09
C TYR A 314 22.97 -28.90 -5.66
N GLU A 315 24.23 -28.64 -6.01
CA GLU A 315 24.88 -27.35 -5.70
C GLU A 315 24.15 -26.16 -6.36
N LEU A 316 23.55 -26.38 -7.53
CA LEU A 316 22.78 -25.36 -8.24
C LEU A 316 21.40 -25.16 -7.62
N GLU A 317 20.67 -26.24 -7.34
CA GLU A 317 19.37 -26.21 -6.65
C GLU A 317 19.47 -25.49 -5.30
N ASP A 318 20.43 -25.88 -4.46
CA ASP A 318 20.67 -25.23 -3.15
C ASP A 318 20.90 -23.72 -3.30
N LYS A 319 21.66 -23.31 -4.33
CA LYS A 319 21.91 -21.88 -4.57
C LYS A 319 20.68 -21.13 -5.07
N ILE A 320 19.82 -21.77 -5.85
CA ILE A 320 18.55 -21.17 -6.29
C ILE A 320 17.62 -21.01 -5.08
N ASP A 321 17.54 -22.01 -4.20
CA ASP A 321 16.71 -21.94 -3.00
C ASP A 321 17.17 -20.83 -2.05
N VAL A 322 18.48 -20.68 -1.85
CA VAL A 322 19.05 -19.54 -1.10
C VAL A 322 18.67 -18.20 -1.72
N LEU A 323 18.62 -18.09 -3.06
CA LEU A 323 18.15 -16.86 -3.71
C LEU A 323 16.64 -16.65 -3.53
N ASN A 324 15.84 -17.71 -3.61
CA ASN A 324 14.39 -17.64 -3.39
C ASN A 324 14.07 -17.12 -1.98
N GLU A 325 14.75 -17.63 -0.95
CA GLU A 325 14.59 -17.17 0.43
C GLU A 325 15.07 -15.73 0.61
N LYS A 326 16.23 -15.40 0.03
CA LYS A 326 16.83 -14.06 0.14
C LYS A 326 15.98 -12.96 -0.48
N TYR A 327 15.30 -13.25 -1.59
CA TYR A 327 14.48 -12.29 -2.33
C TYR A 327 12.98 -12.48 -2.09
N ASN A 328 12.58 -13.11 -0.97
CA ASN A 328 11.18 -13.17 -0.55
C ASN A 328 10.76 -11.85 0.11
N ALA A 329 9.70 -11.22 -0.42
CA ALA A 329 9.15 -9.98 0.13
C ALA A 329 8.58 -10.15 1.55
N GLU A 330 8.14 -11.34 1.94
CA GLU A 330 7.67 -11.62 3.30
C GLU A 330 8.78 -11.51 4.35
N ASN A 331 10.05 -11.68 3.92
CA ASN A 331 11.21 -11.55 4.79
C ASN A 331 11.72 -10.10 4.88
N CYS A 332 11.11 -9.17 4.14
CA CYS A 332 11.49 -7.76 4.15
C CYS A 332 10.76 -7.03 5.27
N GLU A 333 11.52 -6.43 6.19
CA GLU A 333 10.98 -5.51 7.18
C GLU A 333 10.65 -4.16 6.53
N ILE A 334 9.39 -3.75 6.66
CA ILE A 334 8.89 -2.45 6.23
C ILE A 334 8.73 -1.60 7.48
N GLU A 335 9.38 -0.44 7.48
CA GLU A 335 9.32 0.54 8.56
C GLU A 335 8.67 1.82 8.04
N ASP A 336 7.89 2.47 8.91
CA ASP A 336 7.41 3.81 8.65
C ASP A 336 8.48 4.84 9.05
N PHE A 337 8.59 5.90 8.26
CA PHE A 337 9.42 7.06 8.57
C PHE A 337 8.70 8.33 8.16
N THR A 338 9.10 9.44 8.78
CA THR A 338 8.41 10.72 8.57
C THR A 338 9.36 11.79 8.06
N ILE A 339 8.81 12.70 7.26
CA ILE A 339 9.49 13.92 6.83
C ILE A 339 8.75 15.11 7.44
N LYS A 340 9.46 15.89 8.24
CA LYS A 340 8.90 17.10 8.84
C LYS A 340 9.07 18.29 7.90
N PRO A 341 8.12 19.25 7.90
CA PRO A 341 8.29 20.48 7.16
C PRO A 341 9.37 21.34 7.82
N ARG A 342 10.05 22.20 7.06
CA ARG A 342 10.92 23.24 7.64
C ARG A 342 10.05 24.40 8.10
N ARG A 343 10.49 25.15 9.12
CA ARG A 343 9.78 26.37 9.54
C ARG A 343 9.64 27.40 8.41
N THR A 344 10.58 27.46 7.48
CA THR A 344 10.51 28.36 6.30
C THR A 344 9.42 27.94 5.32
N ASP A 345 9.03 26.67 5.35
CA ASP A 345 8.17 26.02 4.35
C ASP A 345 6.71 25.94 4.82
N ILE A 346 6.39 26.64 5.92
CA ILE A 346 5.03 26.77 6.45
C ILE A 346 4.60 28.21 6.29
N GLU A 347 3.52 28.41 5.54
CA GLU A 347 2.93 29.72 5.28
C GLU A 347 1.52 29.76 5.85
N VAL A 348 1.23 30.81 6.63
CA VAL A 348 -0.14 31.13 7.05
C VAL A 348 -0.61 32.20 6.10
N GLU A 349 -1.33 31.80 5.07
CA GLU A 349 -1.79 32.67 3.98
C GLU A 349 -2.85 33.66 4.50
N ALA A 350 -3.79 33.15 5.30
CA ALA A 350 -4.82 33.96 5.93
C ALA A 350 -5.11 33.45 7.36
N CYS A 351 -5.39 34.38 8.27
CA CYS A 351 -5.91 34.09 9.59
C CYS A 351 -6.94 35.17 9.95
N ALA A 352 -8.13 34.77 10.37
CA ALA A 352 -9.27 35.66 10.53
C ALA A 352 -10.22 35.18 11.62
N ILE A 353 -11.04 36.12 12.11
CA ILE A 353 -12.23 35.78 12.88
C ILE A 353 -13.34 35.47 11.89
N VAL A 354 -13.90 34.27 11.98
CA VAL A 354 -15.03 33.86 11.17
C VAL A 354 -16.23 33.67 12.08
N TRP A 355 -17.27 34.43 11.77
CA TRP A 355 -18.54 34.41 12.47
C TRP A 355 -19.40 33.32 11.85
N ARG A 356 -19.59 32.23 12.58
CA ARG A 356 -20.29 31.04 12.12
C ARG A 356 -21.70 30.97 12.66
N ILE A 357 -22.63 30.44 11.88
CA ILE A 357 -24.01 30.25 12.35
C ILE A 357 -24.09 29.13 13.39
N VAL A 358 -25.02 29.29 14.34
CA VAL A 358 -25.25 28.32 15.43
C VAL A 358 -25.86 27.04 14.90
#